data_AF-A0A2G6ED27-F1
#
_entry.id   AF-A0A2G6ED27-F1
#
_cell.length_a   1.000
_cell.length_b   1.000
_cell.length_c   1.000
_cell.angle_alpha   90.00
_cell.angle_beta   90.00
_cell.angle_gamma   90.00
#
_symmetry.space_group_name_H-M   'P 1'
#
loop_
_entity.id
_entity.type
_entity.pdbx_description
1 polymer ?
#
loop_
_entity_poly.entity_id
_entity_poly.type
_entity_poly.pdbx_seq_one_letter_code
_entity_poly.pdbx_strand_id
1 'polypeptide(L)'
;MLQRKRALETELSSESSTLARDYKVGQTREQIARLQAEIEVLRLSYTDDYPDIVRLKQQIEDLKQMAENQSSAVASSGNGQAVFNIGGQSYTGSASLSPVYQQLRSDLARTSAEVEAQRARMNQLKVMLDNEIERSAHSSRVERELAELTRDYRINKELFEERLRQQENARLTLALGSEKQGVLYRIHQPATYPVLPTGLRFLHIAIAGIVLASLLPFAYLLLFLKLDPRIRTASAVTDQLQLPLLATVPHVPAPNERVKLSSRPWFIVSLITLICILYVLIYFVKSQMEAVGGVA
;
A
#
# COMPACT_ATOMS: atom_id res chain seq x y z
N MET A 1 -13.29 -24.27 37.14
CA MET A 1 -13.73 -25.64 36.78
C MET A 1 -12.59 -26.57 36.39
N LEU A 2 -11.78 -26.26 35.37
CA LEU A 2 -10.63 -27.12 34.98
C LEU A 2 -9.60 -27.32 36.09
N GLN A 3 -9.24 -26.25 36.81
CA GLN A 3 -8.35 -26.34 37.98
C GLN A 3 -8.96 -27.19 39.11
N ARG A 4 -10.27 -27.05 39.35
CA ARG A 4 -11.01 -27.86 40.34
C ARG A 4 -11.01 -29.34 39.96
N LYS A 5 -11.24 -29.69 38.69
CA LYS A 5 -11.15 -31.07 38.21
C LYS A 5 -9.75 -31.66 38.47
N ARG A 6 -8.69 -30.92 38.13
CA ARG A 6 -7.30 -31.35 38.36
C ARG A 6 -6.97 -31.50 39.85
N ALA A 7 -7.47 -30.60 40.68
CA ALA A 7 -7.32 -30.68 42.14
C ALA A 7 -8.00 -31.95 42.69
N LEU A 8 -9.25 -32.21 42.29
CA LEU A 8 -9.99 -33.42 42.69
C LEU A 8 -9.33 -34.71 42.19
N GLU A 9 -8.76 -34.73 40.99
CA GLU A 9 -7.97 -35.86 40.47
C GLU A 9 -6.72 -36.12 41.32
N THR A 10 -6.08 -35.05 41.79
CA THR A 10 -4.88 -35.13 42.64
C THR A 10 -5.24 -35.58 44.06
N GLU A 11 -6.31 -35.03 44.63
CA GLU A 11 -6.83 -35.43 45.95
C GLU A 11 -7.27 -36.90 45.94
N LEU A 12 -8.00 -37.35 44.90
CA LEU A 12 -8.46 -38.75 44.78
C LEU A 12 -7.31 -39.74 44.67
N SER A 13 -6.26 -39.40 43.92
CA SER A 13 -5.08 -40.26 43.81
C SER A 13 -4.31 -40.31 45.14
N SER A 14 -4.17 -39.18 45.84
CA SER A 14 -3.53 -39.13 47.15
C SER A 14 -4.30 -39.91 48.21
N GLU A 15 -5.63 -39.78 48.26
CA GLU A 15 -6.49 -40.45 49.23
C GLU A 15 -6.59 -41.96 48.96
N SER A 16 -6.58 -42.39 47.70
CA SER A 16 -6.51 -43.82 47.36
C SER A 16 -5.21 -44.46 47.85
N SER A 17 -4.10 -43.72 47.81
CA SER A 17 -2.78 -44.20 48.22
C SER A 17 -2.66 -44.31 49.75
N THR A 18 -3.23 -43.37 50.50
CA THR A 18 -3.25 -43.40 51.97
C THR A 18 -4.17 -44.50 52.49
N LEU A 19 -5.38 -44.63 51.93
CA LEU A 19 -6.31 -45.71 52.30
C LEU A 19 -5.74 -47.11 51.99
N ALA A 20 -5.02 -47.26 50.87
CA ALA A 20 -4.34 -48.51 50.53
C ALA A 20 -3.20 -48.84 51.50
N ARG A 21 -2.47 -47.83 51.97
CA ARG A 21 -1.43 -47.99 52.99
C ARG A 21 -2.03 -48.43 54.33
N ASP A 22 -3.06 -47.73 54.81
CA ASP A 22 -3.70 -47.99 56.10
C ASP A 22 -4.35 -49.38 56.16
N TYR A 23 -4.99 -49.82 55.07
CA TYR A 23 -5.55 -51.16 54.99
C TYR A 23 -4.48 -52.26 55.09
N LYS A 24 -3.36 -52.11 54.37
CA LYS A 24 -2.26 -53.08 54.43
C LYS A 24 -1.61 -53.13 55.81
N VAL A 25 -1.38 -51.97 56.43
CA VAL A 25 -0.84 -51.88 57.81
C VAL A 25 -1.80 -52.53 58.81
N GLY A 26 -3.12 -52.33 58.65
CA GLY A 26 -4.15 -52.98 59.44
C GLY A 26 -4.12 -54.51 59.32
N GLN A 27 -4.00 -55.04 58.11
CA GLN A 27 -3.92 -56.49 57.86
C GLN A 27 -2.68 -57.12 58.51
N THR A 28 -1.51 -56.48 58.40
CA THR A 28 -0.28 -56.96 59.05
C THR A 28 -0.40 -56.91 60.56
N ARG A 29 -1.03 -55.86 61.12
CA ARG A 29 -1.28 -55.74 62.56
C ARG A 29 -2.21 -56.84 63.08
N GLU A 30 -3.23 -57.19 62.32
CA GLU A 30 -4.15 -58.28 62.67
C GLU A 30 -3.45 -59.65 62.66
N GLN A 31 -2.60 -59.91 61.66
CA GLN A 31 -1.79 -61.13 61.60
C GLN A 31 -0.82 -61.24 62.79
N ILE A 32 -0.15 -60.13 63.15
CA ILE A 32 0.71 -60.08 64.34
C ILE A 32 -0.09 -60.37 65.61
N ALA A 33 -1.26 -59.76 65.77
CA ALA A 33 -2.11 -60.01 66.95
C ALA A 33 -2.57 -61.47 67.05
N ARG A 34 -2.89 -62.12 65.91
CA ARG A 34 -3.23 -63.55 65.87
C ARG A 34 -2.07 -64.44 66.30
N LEU A 35 -0.86 -64.19 65.77
CA LEU A 35 0.34 -64.93 66.15
C LEU A 35 0.73 -64.70 67.63
N GLN A 36 0.53 -63.48 68.13
CA GLN A 36 0.72 -63.18 69.56
C GLN A 36 -0.24 -63.97 70.45
N ALA A 37 -1.53 -64.03 70.09
CA ALA A 37 -2.50 -64.83 70.82
C ALA A 37 -2.16 -66.34 70.79
N GLU A 38 -1.64 -66.85 69.67
CA GLU A 38 -1.19 -68.25 69.55
C GLU A 38 0.00 -68.55 70.49
N ILE A 39 0.94 -67.60 70.61
CA ILE A 39 2.05 -67.70 71.58
C ILE A 39 1.54 -67.70 73.02
N GLU A 40 0.55 -66.86 73.36
CA GLU A 40 -0.04 -66.82 74.70
C GLU A 40 -0.69 -68.15 75.08
N VAL A 41 -1.37 -68.81 74.14
CA VAL A 41 -1.94 -70.15 74.34
C VAL A 41 -0.84 -71.19 74.56
N LEU A 42 0.22 -71.18 73.73
CA LEU A 42 1.35 -72.12 73.85
C LEU A 42 2.13 -71.95 75.16
N ARG A 43 2.20 -70.73 75.70
CA ARG A 43 2.85 -70.42 76.99
C ARG A 43 2.12 -70.99 78.21
N LEU A 44 0.87 -71.40 78.08
CA LEU A 44 0.13 -72.08 79.17
C LEU A 44 0.67 -73.49 79.43
N SER A 45 1.25 -74.14 78.43
CA SER A 45 1.70 -75.54 78.50
C SER A 45 3.19 -75.73 78.27
N TYR A 46 3.88 -74.77 77.64
CA TYR A 46 5.30 -74.88 77.26
C TYR A 46 6.12 -73.68 77.75
N THR A 47 7.40 -73.93 78.02
CA THR A 47 8.39 -72.90 78.37
C THR A 47 8.84 -72.14 77.11
N ASP A 48 9.34 -70.92 77.29
CA ASP A 48 9.77 -70.01 76.21
C ASP A 48 10.82 -70.58 75.23
N ASP A 49 11.51 -71.67 75.60
CA ASP A 49 12.52 -72.35 74.79
C ASP A 49 11.96 -73.42 73.82
N TYR A 50 10.65 -73.64 73.80
CA TYR A 50 10.02 -74.63 72.93
C TYR A 50 10.11 -74.21 71.43
N PRO A 51 10.48 -75.13 70.51
CA PRO A 51 10.77 -74.79 69.11
C PRO A 51 9.62 -74.08 68.37
N ASP A 52 8.36 -74.39 68.67
CA ASP A 52 7.22 -73.72 68.03
C ASP A 52 7.05 -72.26 68.48
N ILE A 53 7.38 -71.93 69.72
CA ILE A 53 7.32 -70.54 70.23
C ILE A 53 8.43 -69.71 69.59
N VAL A 54 9.62 -70.28 69.41
CA VAL A 54 10.73 -69.63 68.70
C VAL A 54 10.37 -69.35 67.24
N ARG A 55 9.73 -70.32 66.56
CA ARG A 55 9.25 -70.16 65.19
C ARG A 55 8.20 -69.05 65.06
N LEU A 56 7.23 -69.00 65.97
CA LEU A 56 6.20 -67.95 65.97
C LEU A 56 6.78 -66.57 66.28
N LYS A 57 7.75 -66.47 67.20
CA LYS A 57 8.49 -65.23 67.47
C LYS A 57 9.26 -64.74 66.24
N GLN A 58 9.92 -65.65 65.52
CA GLN A 58 10.58 -65.32 64.24
C GLN A 58 9.58 -64.84 63.19
N GLN A 59 8.43 -65.50 63.05
CA GLN A 59 7.38 -65.05 62.11
C GLN A 59 6.84 -63.65 62.44
N ILE A 60 6.68 -63.30 63.72
CA ILE A 60 6.30 -61.95 64.12
C ILE A 60 7.40 -60.94 63.76
N GLU A 61 8.66 -61.30 63.99
CA GLU A 61 9.81 -60.44 63.68
C GLU A 61 9.93 -60.20 62.17
N ASP A 62 9.79 -61.25 61.36
CA ASP A 62 9.75 -61.15 59.91
C ASP A 62 8.59 -60.27 59.43
N LEU A 63 7.38 -60.43 60.00
CA LEU A 63 6.23 -59.60 59.67
C LEU A 63 6.41 -58.12 60.09
N LYS A 64 7.08 -57.86 61.22
CA LYS A 64 7.44 -56.50 61.65
C LYS A 64 8.44 -55.87 60.70
N GLN A 65 9.50 -56.59 60.32
CA GLN A 65 10.50 -56.11 59.37
C GLN A 65 9.88 -55.89 57.98
N MET A 66 8.98 -56.78 57.54
CA MET A 66 8.22 -56.56 56.30
C MET A 66 7.34 -55.32 56.38
N ALA A 67 6.67 -55.06 57.51
CA ALA A 67 5.86 -53.86 57.69
C ALA A 67 6.71 -52.58 57.66
N GLU A 68 7.87 -52.59 58.32
CA GLU A 68 8.80 -51.46 58.39
C GLU A 68 9.40 -51.14 57.01
N ASN A 69 9.86 -52.18 56.30
CA ASN A 69 10.37 -52.06 54.93
C ASN A 69 9.28 -51.60 53.94
N GLN A 70 8.04 -52.09 54.08
CA GLN A 70 6.92 -51.66 53.24
C GLN A 70 6.48 -50.23 53.55
N SER A 71 6.50 -49.81 54.82
CA SER A 71 6.18 -48.43 55.21
C SER A 71 7.17 -47.42 54.62
N SER A 72 8.43 -47.82 54.49
CA SER A 72 9.52 -47.04 53.89
C SER A 72 9.44 -47.05 52.36
N ALA A 73 9.08 -48.17 51.74
CA ALA A 73 8.95 -48.28 50.28
C ALA A 73 7.72 -47.53 49.73
N VAL A 74 6.63 -47.46 50.48
CA VAL A 74 5.41 -46.72 50.08
C VAL A 74 5.61 -45.20 50.16
N ALA A 75 6.53 -44.70 51.00
CA ALA A 75 6.89 -43.28 51.00
C ALA A 75 7.67 -42.85 49.75
N SER A 76 8.32 -43.79 49.07
CA SER A 76 9.20 -43.55 47.92
C SER A 76 8.51 -43.75 46.56
N SER A 77 7.36 -44.43 46.53
CA SER A 77 6.64 -44.78 45.31
C SER A 77 5.36 -43.95 45.16
N GLY A 78 5.49 -42.78 44.54
CA GLY A 78 4.41 -41.82 44.30
C GLY A 78 3.37 -42.23 43.25
N ASN A 79 3.16 -43.52 43.00
CA ASN A 79 2.17 -44.02 42.03
C ASN A 79 1.19 -44.99 42.70
N GLY A 80 0.10 -44.41 43.23
CA GLY A 80 -0.96 -45.08 43.99
C GLY A 80 -1.86 -45.97 43.15
N GLN A 81 -1.35 -47.11 42.69
CA GLN A 81 -2.18 -48.23 42.23
C GLN A 81 -1.79 -49.50 43.00
N ALA A 82 -2.36 -49.64 44.20
CA ALA A 82 -2.28 -50.88 44.96
C ALA A 82 -3.33 -51.87 44.41
N VAL A 83 -2.87 -52.81 43.58
CA VAL A 83 -3.65 -53.98 43.16
C VAL A 83 -3.68 -54.97 44.33
N PHE A 84 -4.86 -55.45 44.74
CA PHE A 84 -5.02 -56.46 45.78
C PHE A 84 -5.62 -57.74 45.18
N ASN A 85 -5.15 -58.91 45.62
CA ASN A 85 -5.68 -60.21 45.22
C ASN A 85 -6.37 -60.87 46.41
N ILE A 86 -7.68 -61.09 46.32
CA ILE A 86 -8.46 -61.90 47.27
C ILE A 86 -9.03 -63.08 46.50
N GLY A 87 -8.75 -64.31 46.93
CA GLY A 87 -9.36 -65.51 46.33
C GLY A 87 -9.08 -65.69 44.82
N GLY A 88 -7.91 -65.26 44.34
CA GLY A 88 -7.54 -65.39 42.92
C GLY A 88 -8.14 -64.34 41.98
N GLN A 89 -8.81 -63.32 42.50
CA GLN A 89 -9.34 -62.20 41.72
C GLN A 89 -8.64 -60.89 42.12
N SER A 90 -8.14 -60.17 41.12
CA SER A 90 -7.45 -58.89 41.28
C SER A 90 -8.45 -57.74 41.40
N TYR A 91 -8.61 -57.22 42.60
CA TYR A 91 -9.42 -56.03 42.88
C TYR A 91 -8.52 -54.81 43.04
N THR A 92 -8.73 -53.81 42.18
CA THR A 92 -8.11 -52.49 42.26
C THR A 92 -8.99 -51.57 43.12
N GLY A 93 -8.95 -51.70 44.44
CA GLY A 93 -9.65 -50.70 45.27
C GLY A 93 -10.03 -51.09 46.70
N SER A 94 -9.04 -51.10 47.60
CA SER A 94 -9.31 -50.85 49.03
C SER A 94 -9.91 -49.45 49.28
N ALA A 95 -9.75 -48.53 48.32
CA ALA A 95 -10.35 -47.19 48.34
C ALA A 95 -11.89 -47.19 48.17
N SER A 96 -12.51 -48.28 47.69
CA SER A 96 -13.97 -48.33 47.49
C SER A 96 -14.79 -48.41 48.78
N LEU A 97 -14.14 -48.69 49.93
CA LEU A 97 -14.80 -48.82 51.23
C LEU A 97 -14.93 -47.50 52.01
N SER A 98 -14.19 -46.44 51.64
CA SER A 98 -14.28 -45.15 52.33
C SER A 98 -15.43 -44.30 51.77
N PRO A 99 -16.38 -43.82 52.61
CA PRO A 99 -17.45 -42.93 52.17
C PRO A 99 -16.93 -41.60 51.62
N VAL A 100 -15.76 -41.13 52.08
CA VAL A 100 -15.12 -39.90 51.59
C VAL A 100 -14.62 -40.08 50.15
N TYR A 101 -14.00 -41.22 49.84
CA TYR A 101 -13.56 -41.55 48.48
C TYR A 101 -14.72 -41.64 47.48
N GLN A 102 -15.86 -42.20 47.92
CA GLN A 102 -17.07 -42.25 47.09
C GLN A 102 -17.62 -40.85 46.80
N GLN A 103 -17.62 -39.95 47.80
CA GLN A 103 -18.00 -38.56 47.62
C GLN A 103 -17.07 -37.84 46.64
N LEU A 104 -15.75 -37.96 46.83
CA LEU A 104 -14.76 -37.29 45.97
C LEU A 104 -14.82 -37.77 44.52
N ARG A 105 -15.03 -39.08 44.30
CA ARG A 105 -15.27 -39.65 42.97
C ARG A 105 -16.55 -39.11 42.33
N SER A 106 -17.62 -38.96 43.11
CA SER A 106 -18.88 -38.39 42.62
C SER A 106 -18.74 -36.91 42.24
N ASP A 107 -17.97 -36.14 43.01
CA ASP A 107 -17.69 -34.73 42.74
C ASP A 107 -16.80 -34.55 41.51
N LEU A 108 -15.82 -35.44 41.31
CA LEU A 108 -15.01 -35.48 40.08
C LEU A 108 -15.89 -35.77 38.87
N ALA A 109 -16.75 -36.80 38.95
CA ALA A 109 -17.68 -37.15 37.89
C ALA A 109 -18.60 -35.95 37.55
N ARG A 110 -19.17 -35.29 38.55
CA ARG A 110 -20.01 -34.10 38.37
C ARG A 110 -19.24 -32.94 37.74
N THR A 111 -18.07 -32.62 38.25
CA THR A 111 -17.23 -31.51 37.74
C THR A 111 -16.74 -31.78 36.32
N SER A 112 -16.39 -33.02 36.00
CA SER A 112 -15.96 -33.42 34.66
C SER A 112 -17.09 -33.34 33.64
N ALA A 113 -18.30 -33.80 33.99
CA ALA A 113 -19.49 -33.64 33.16
C ALA A 113 -19.81 -32.16 32.91
N GLU A 114 -19.67 -31.31 33.92
CA GLU A 114 -19.90 -29.87 33.80
C GLU A 114 -18.85 -29.18 32.91
N VAL A 115 -17.58 -29.56 33.01
CA VAL A 115 -16.52 -29.09 32.12
C VAL A 115 -16.80 -29.48 30.67
N GLU A 116 -17.23 -30.72 30.43
CA GLU A 116 -17.51 -31.20 29.08
C GLU A 116 -18.75 -30.52 28.49
N ALA A 117 -19.82 -30.34 29.28
CA ALA A 117 -21.00 -29.58 28.87
C ALA A 117 -20.63 -28.13 28.49
N GLN A 118 -19.75 -27.49 29.26
CA GLN A 118 -19.33 -26.12 28.99
C GLN A 118 -18.44 -26.04 27.75
N ARG A 119 -17.58 -27.04 27.53
CA ARG A 119 -16.78 -27.14 26.30
C ARG A 119 -17.66 -27.37 25.07
N ALA A 120 -18.67 -28.23 25.17
CA ALA A 120 -19.65 -28.44 24.10
C ALA A 120 -20.42 -27.14 23.78
N ARG A 121 -20.90 -26.42 24.80
CA ARG A 121 -21.55 -25.11 24.64
C ARG A 121 -20.64 -24.09 23.98
N MET A 122 -19.37 -24.01 24.40
CA MET A 122 -18.39 -23.12 23.78
C MET A 122 -18.19 -23.45 22.30
N ASN A 123 -18.08 -24.73 21.95
CA ASN A 123 -17.91 -25.15 20.56
C ASN A 123 -19.17 -24.82 19.73
N GLN A 124 -20.37 -25.04 20.26
CA GLN A 124 -21.62 -24.64 19.61
C GLN A 124 -21.69 -23.13 19.40
N LEU A 125 -21.33 -22.33 20.41
CA LEU A 125 -21.30 -20.87 20.31
C LEU A 125 -20.29 -20.38 19.28
N LYS A 126 -19.13 -21.03 19.17
CA LYS A 126 -18.15 -20.72 18.12
C LYS A 126 -18.72 -20.97 16.72
N VAL A 127 -19.33 -22.14 16.50
CA VAL A 127 -19.97 -22.46 15.22
C VAL A 127 -21.10 -21.47 14.90
N MET A 128 -21.92 -21.11 15.89
CA MET A 128 -22.97 -20.09 15.71
C MET A 128 -22.38 -18.73 15.36
N LEU A 129 -21.30 -18.31 16.01
CA LEU A 129 -20.61 -17.05 15.73
C LEU A 129 -20.02 -17.03 14.32
N ASP A 130 -19.34 -18.11 13.91
CA ASP A 130 -18.75 -18.23 12.58
C ASP A 130 -19.82 -18.16 11.49
N ASN A 131 -20.94 -18.87 11.68
CA ASN A 131 -22.10 -18.80 10.78
C ASN A 131 -22.72 -17.39 10.73
N GLU A 132 -22.76 -16.67 11.85
CA GLU A 132 -23.28 -15.30 11.90
C GLU A 132 -22.36 -14.31 11.17
N ILE A 133 -21.05 -14.45 11.34
CA ILE A 133 -20.05 -13.64 10.63
C ILE A 133 -20.16 -13.87 9.12
N GLU A 134 -20.25 -15.14 8.69
CA GLU A 134 -20.43 -15.49 7.29
C GLU A 134 -21.74 -14.91 6.74
N ARG A 135 -22.85 -15.08 7.47
CA ARG A 135 -24.16 -14.50 7.09
C ARG A 135 -24.12 -12.98 7.00
N SER A 136 -23.47 -12.31 7.94
CA SER A 136 -23.30 -10.85 7.92
C SER A 136 -22.48 -10.39 6.71
N ALA A 137 -21.41 -11.12 6.38
CA ALA A 137 -20.59 -10.83 5.20
C ALA A 137 -21.39 -10.98 3.89
N HIS A 138 -22.21 -12.04 3.80
CA HIS A 138 -23.12 -12.22 2.67
C HIS A 138 -24.17 -11.11 2.58
N SER A 139 -24.79 -10.73 3.71
CA SER A 139 -25.79 -9.65 3.73
C SER A 139 -25.21 -8.32 3.25
N SER A 140 -24.01 -7.95 3.73
CA SER A 140 -23.35 -6.71 3.30
C SER A 140 -23.01 -6.72 1.80
N ARG A 141 -22.58 -7.87 1.27
CA ARG A 141 -22.32 -8.01 -0.17
C ARG A 141 -23.60 -7.84 -0.99
N VAL A 142 -24.69 -8.48 -0.59
CA VAL A 142 -25.99 -8.37 -1.27
C VAL A 142 -26.51 -6.93 -1.22
N GLU A 143 -26.38 -6.24 -0.09
CA GLU A 143 -26.79 -4.85 0.05
C GLU A 143 -25.98 -3.91 -0.87
N ARG A 144 -24.66 -4.11 -0.96
CA ARG A 144 -23.81 -3.37 -1.89
C ARG A 144 -24.19 -3.61 -3.34
N GLU A 145 -24.43 -4.86 -3.72
CA GLU A 145 -24.82 -5.23 -5.08
C GLU A 145 -26.19 -4.64 -5.46
N LEU A 146 -27.17 -4.69 -4.55
CA LEU A 146 -28.46 -4.03 -4.73
C LEU A 146 -28.32 -2.51 -4.86
N ALA A 147 -27.48 -1.87 -4.04
CA ALA A 147 -27.24 -0.43 -4.10
C ALA A 147 -26.59 -0.01 -5.43
N GLU A 148 -25.61 -0.79 -5.91
CA GLU A 148 -24.96 -0.59 -7.21
C GLU A 148 -25.97 -0.75 -8.35
N LEU A 149 -26.74 -1.85 -8.37
CA LEU A 149 -27.74 -2.10 -9.40
C LEU A 149 -28.84 -1.03 -9.42
N THR A 150 -29.29 -0.58 -8.25
CA THR A 150 -30.31 0.48 -8.12
C THR A 150 -29.78 1.81 -8.61
N ARG A 151 -28.53 2.16 -8.27
CA ARG A 151 -27.86 3.37 -8.76
C ARG A 151 -27.73 3.34 -10.27
N ASP A 152 -27.25 2.24 -10.83
CA ASP A 152 -27.00 2.10 -12.26
C ASP A 152 -28.31 2.10 -13.05
N TYR A 153 -29.34 1.42 -12.54
CA TYR A 153 -30.70 1.52 -13.09
C TYR A 153 -31.21 2.96 -13.11
N ARG A 154 -31.05 3.70 -12.01
CA ARG A 154 -31.48 5.11 -11.93
C ARG A 154 -30.74 5.98 -12.94
N ILE A 155 -29.40 5.87 -13.03
CA ILE A 155 -28.58 6.63 -13.98
C ILE A 155 -29.00 6.32 -15.42
N ASN A 156 -29.16 5.04 -15.76
CA ASN A 156 -29.56 4.63 -17.10
C ASN A 156 -30.96 5.11 -17.47
N LYS A 157 -31.90 5.06 -16.53
CA LYS A 157 -33.25 5.60 -16.71
C LYS A 157 -33.21 7.10 -16.96
N GLU A 158 -32.47 7.85 -16.14
CA GLU A 158 -32.34 9.31 -16.27
C GLU A 158 -31.69 9.71 -17.61
N LEU A 159 -30.62 9.01 -18.00
CA LEU A 159 -29.97 9.21 -19.29
C LEU A 159 -30.91 8.88 -20.46
N PHE A 160 -31.65 7.78 -20.37
CA PHE A 160 -32.64 7.42 -21.39
C PHE A 160 -33.73 8.48 -21.52
N GLU A 161 -34.29 8.94 -20.41
CA GLU A 161 -35.29 10.01 -20.40
C GLU A 161 -34.73 11.32 -20.98
N GLU A 162 -33.49 11.68 -20.66
CA GLU A 162 -32.83 12.86 -21.23
C GLU A 162 -32.66 12.72 -22.75
N ARG A 163 -32.17 11.58 -23.23
CA ARG A 163 -32.01 11.30 -24.66
C ARG A 163 -33.35 11.33 -25.40
N LEU A 164 -34.39 10.76 -24.78
CA LEU A 164 -35.75 10.80 -25.33
C LEU A 164 -36.25 12.25 -25.44
N ARG A 165 -36.05 13.07 -24.41
CA ARG A 165 -36.39 14.51 -24.47
C ARG A 165 -35.60 15.23 -25.55
N GLN A 166 -34.29 14.98 -25.68
CA GLN A 166 -33.46 15.56 -26.73
C GLN A 166 -33.96 15.17 -28.13
N GLN A 167 -34.37 13.91 -28.33
CA GLN A 167 -34.93 13.42 -29.59
C GLN A 167 -36.26 14.11 -29.93
N GLU A 168 -37.19 14.18 -28.98
CA GLU A 168 -38.48 14.86 -29.18
C GLU A 168 -38.28 16.36 -29.43
N ASN A 169 -37.39 17.01 -28.69
CA ASN A 169 -37.04 18.42 -28.93
C ASN A 169 -36.47 18.64 -30.34
N ALA A 170 -35.58 17.76 -30.81
CA ALA A 170 -35.04 17.83 -32.17
C ALA A 170 -36.14 17.65 -33.22
N ARG A 171 -37.06 16.70 -33.01
CA ARG A 171 -38.21 16.45 -33.89
C ARG A 171 -39.14 17.66 -33.95
N LEU A 172 -39.48 18.25 -32.80
CA LEU A 172 -40.31 19.46 -32.72
C LEU A 172 -39.63 20.64 -33.42
N THR A 173 -38.33 20.81 -33.21
CA THR A 173 -37.55 21.88 -33.87
C THR A 173 -37.54 21.71 -35.40
N LEU A 174 -37.40 20.48 -35.90
CA LEU A 174 -37.47 20.18 -37.33
C LEU A 174 -38.88 20.45 -37.90
N ALA A 175 -39.93 20.05 -37.18
CA ALA A 175 -41.31 20.30 -37.60
C ALA A 175 -41.61 21.80 -37.70
N LEU A 176 -41.27 22.59 -36.66
CA LEU A 176 -41.45 24.05 -36.65
C LEU A 176 -40.64 24.76 -37.75
N GLY A 177 -39.43 24.27 -38.05
CA GLY A 177 -38.62 24.76 -39.16
C GLY A 177 -39.26 24.50 -40.53
N SER A 178 -39.89 23.34 -40.72
CA SER A 178 -40.59 23.00 -41.97
C SER A 178 -41.86 23.83 -42.21
N GLU A 179 -42.54 24.24 -41.13
CA GLU A 179 -43.77 25.04 -41.18
C GLU A 179 -43.51 26.55 -41.37
N LYS A 180 -42.26 26.97 -41.59
CA LYS A 180 -41.82 28.38 -41.73
C LYS A 180 -42.19 29.29 -40.54
N GLN A 181 -42.49 28.73 -39.37
CA GLN A 181 -42.81 29.50 -38.14
C GLN A 181 -41.60 30.12 -37.44
N GLY A 182 -40.42 30.10 -38.08
CA GLY A 182 -39.20 30.71 -37.57
C GLY A 182 -38.35 29.71 -36.79
N VAL A 183 -37.13 29.48 -37.26
CA VAL A 183 -36.16 28.65 -36.56
C VAL A 183 -35.55 29.49 -35.43
N LEU A 184 -35.73 29.10 -34.17
CA LEU A 184 -34.98 29.69 -33.06
C LEU A 184 -33.52 29.24 -33.17
N TYR A 185 -32.70 29.98 -33.92
CA TYR A 185 -31.26 29.76 -33.97
C TYR A 185 -30.65 30.12 -32.61
N ARG A 186 -30.21 29.10 -31.87
CA ARG A 186 -29.39 29.29 -30.68
C ARG A 186 -27.92 29.30 -31.10
N ILE A 187 -27.27 30.45 -30.99
CA ILE A 187 -25.84 30.59 -31.28
C ILE A 187 -25.06 29.81 -30.21
N HIS A 188 -24.62 28.59 -30.55
CA HIS A 188 -23.87 27.72 -29.63
C HIS A 188 -22.42 28.18 -29.42
N GLN A 189 -21.80 28.73 -30.48
CA GLN A 189 -20.45 29.26 -30.42
C GLN A 189 -20.46 30.66 -31.02
N PRO A 190 -20.12 31.71 -30.25
CA PRO A 190 -19.99 33.05 -30.79
C PRO A 190 -18.81 33.09 -31.76
N ALA A 191 -18.90 33.97 -32.78
CA ALA A 191 -17.79 34.19 -33.70
C ALA A 191 -16.56 34.69 -32.94
N THR A 192 -15.42 34.03 -33.14
CA THR A 192 -14.13 34.46 -32.60
C THR A 192 -13.38 35.25 -33.67
N TYR A 193 -12.88 36.43 -33.32
CA TYR A 193 -12.08 37.25 -34.22
C TYR A 193 -10.66 36.68 -34.31
N PRO A 194 -10.05 36.63 -35.52
CA PRO A 194 -8.68 36.19 -35.67
C PRO A 194 -7.73 37.21 -35.04
N VAL A 195 -7.06 36.81 -33.95
CA VAL A 195 -6.10 37.66 -33.21
C VAL A 195 -4.75 37.83 -33.92
N LEU A 196 -4.55 37.16 -35.06
CA LEU A 196 -3.30 37.18 -35.82
C LEU A 196 -3.60 37.52 -37.29
N PRO A 197 -2.87 38.47 -37.90
CA PRO A 197 -3.02 38.78 -39.31
C PRO A 197 -2.54 37.60 -40.17
N THR A 198 -3.37 37.20 -41.11
CA THR A 198 -3.05 36.19 -42.14
C THR A 198 -2.36 36.89 -43.32
N GLY A 199 -1.03 37.05 -43.25
CA GLY A 199 -0.25 37.68 -44.33
C GLY A 199 1.21 37.97 -44.01
N LEU A 200 1.85 38.79 -44.86
CA LEU A 200 3.22 39.28 -44.69
C LEU A 200 3.36 40.02 -43.36
N ARG A 201 4.04 39.39 -42.40
CA ARG A 201 4.30 40.01 -41.09
C ARG A 201 5.28 41.16 -41.23
N PHE A 202 5.12 42.18 -40.37
CA PHE A 202 6.01 43.35 -40.29
C PHE A 202 7.49 42.97 -40.23
N LEU A 203 7.83 41.87 -39.54
CA LEU A 203 9.20 41.36 -39.46
C LEU A 203 9.82 41.13 -40.85
N HIS A 204 9.07 40.58 -41.81
CA HIS A 204 9.59 40.32 -43.15
C HIS A 204 9.88 41.61 -43.91
N ILE A 205 9.01 42.62 -43.79
CA ILE A 205 9.18 43.94 -44.41
C ILE A 205 10.37 44.66 -43.77
N ALA A 206 10.50 44.60 -42.43
CA ALA A 206 11.60 45.21 -41.70
C ALA A 206 12.96 44.61 -42.11
N ILE A 207 13.04 43.29 -42.20
CA ILE A 207 14.26 42.60 -42.64
C ILE A 207 14.58 42.93 -44.11
N ALA A 208 13.59 42.86 -45.00
CA ALA A 208 13.78 43.19 -46.42
C ALA A 208 14.24 44.64 -46.62
N GLY A 209 13.70 45.57 -45.84
CA GLY A 209 14.11 46.97 -45.85
C GLY A 209 15.57 47.15 -45.47
N ILE A 210 16.03 46.50 -44.38
CA ILE A 210 17.42 46.65 -43.91
C ILE A 210 18.39 46.10 -44.95
N VAL A 211 18.05 44.96 -45.55
CA VAL A 211 18.84 44.35 -46.61
C VAL A 211 18.93 45.28 -47.82
N LEU A 212 17.81 45.82 -48.30
CA LEU A 212 17.79 46.74 -49.45
C LEU A 212 18.52 48.07 -49.16
N ALA A 213 18.37 48.60 -47.95
CA ALA A 213 19.01 49.85 -47.54
C ALA A 213 20.54 49.75 -47.49
N SER A 214 21.08 48.57 -47.15
CA SER A 214 22.52 48.31 -47.20
C SER A 214 23.00 48.01 -48.62
N LEU A 215 22.22 47.23 -49.38
CA LEU A 215 22.61 46.75 -50.70
C LEU A 215 22.60 47.85 -51.77
N LEU A 216 21.61 48.76 -51.74
CA LEU A 216 21.45 49.83 -52.73
C LEU A 216 22.64 50.80 -52.81
N PRO A 217 23.13 51.41 -51.71
CA PRO A 217 24.26 52.33 -51.77
C PRO A 217 25.55 51.60 -52.17
N PHE A 218 25.73 50.35 -51.74
CA PHE A 218 26.89 49.54 -52.11
C PHE A 218 26.89 49.19 -53.59
N ALA A 219 25.76 48.71 -54.12
CA ALA A 219 25.58 48.41 -55.54
C ALA A 219 25.74 49.68 -56.40
N TYR A 220 25.22 50.82 -55.93
CA TYR A 220 25.38 52.09 -56.61
C TYR A 220 26.84 52.57 -56.63
N LEU A 221 27.58 52.44 -55.51
CA LEU A 221 29.00 52.77 -55.46
C LEU A 221 29.81 51.93 -56.46
N LEU A 222 29.54 50.63 -56.53
CA LEU A 222 30.20 49.72 -57.47
C LEU A 222 29.86 50.07 -58.92
N LEU A 223 28.59 50.37 -59.22
CA LEU A 223 28.16 50.78 -60.54
C LEU A 223 28.82 52.10 -60.95
N PHE A 224 28.85 53.08 -60.06
CA PHE A 224 29.52 54.36 -60.29
C PHE A 224 31.02 54.19 -60.52
N LEU A 225 31.69 53.32 -59.75
CA LEU A 225 33.11 53.05 -59.91
C LEU A 225 33.43 52.33 -61.23
N LYS A 226 32.54 51.44 -61.69
CA LYS A 226 32.68 50.73 -62.97
C LYS A 226 32.36 51.62 -64.17
N LEU A 227 31.43 52.57 -64.05
CA LEU A 227 31.06 53.48 -65.13
C LEU A 227 31.88 54.77 -65.18
N ASP A 228 32.69 55.12 -64.17
CA ASP A 228 33.62 56.26 -64.23
C ASP A 228 34.88 55.88 -65.03
N PRO A 229 35.08 56.37 -66.26
CA PRO A 229 36.22 56.01 -67.10
C PRO A 229 37.50 56.77 -66.71
N ARG A 230 37.55 57.42 -65.54
CA ARG A 230 38.73 58.15 -65.07
C ARG A 230 39.84 57.20 -64.62
N ILE A 231 40.94 57.21 -65.35
CA ILE A 231 42.20 56.57 -64.97
C ILE A 231 42.83 57.38 -63.82
N ARG A 232 42.69 56.90 -62.57
CA ARG A 232 43.17 57.62 -61.38
C ARG A 232 44.53 57.15 -60.88
N THR A 233 45.00 55.99 -61.32
CA THR A 233 46.26 55.38 -60.89
C THR A 233 47.19 55.23 -62.08
N ALA A 234 48.47 55.55 -61.90
CA ALA A 234 49.48 55.45 -62.96
C ALA A 234 49.57 54.03 -63.57
N SER A 235 49.38 52.99 -62.75
CA SER A 235 49.36 51.59 -63.20
C SER A 235 48.23 51.27 -64.18
N ALA A 236 47.07 51.92 -64.06
CA ALA A 236 45.94 51.67 -64.95
C ALA A 236 46.17 52.22 -66.37
N VAL A 237 47.07 53.21 -66.54
CA VAL A 237 47.53 53.66 -67.87
C VAL A 237 48.44 52.60 -68.49
N THR A 238 49.37 52.04 -67.71
CA THR A 238 50.28 50.98 -68.17
C THR A 238 49.53 49.73 -68.60
N ASP A 239 48.51 49.31 -67.84
CA ASP A 239 47.74 48.08 -68.13
C ASP A 239 46.86 48.23 -69.38
N GLN A 240 46.26 49.40 -69.63
CA GLN A 240 45.43 49.62 -70.83
C GLN A 240 46.24 49.92 -72.09
N LEU A 241 47.35 50.68 -71.98
CA LEU A 241 48.14 51.10 -73.15
C LEU A 241 49.39 50.21 -73.41
N GLN A 242 49.76 49.31 -72.50
CA GLN A 242 50.92 48.41 -72.59
C GLN A 242 52.26 49.13 -72.86
N LEU A 243 52.42 50.36 -72.39
CA LEU A 243 53.63 51.17 -72.55
C LEU A 243 54.29 51.40 -71.17
N PRO A 244 55.63 51.28 -71.05
CA PRO A 244 56.32 51.50 -69.79
C PRO A 244 56.22 52.97 -69.38
N LEU A 245 55.79 53.22 -68.14
CA LEU A 245 55.57 54.57 -67.64
C LEU A 245 56.90 55.16 -67.14
N LEU A 246 57.46 56.15 -67.88
CA LEU A 246 58.82 56.66 -67.64
C LEU A 246 58.92 57.62 -66.44
N ALA A 247 57.89 58.39 -66.12
CA ALA A 247 57.85 59.26 -64.94
C ALA A 247 56.41 59.65 -64.61
N THR A 248 56.07 59.69 -63.32
CA THR A 248 54.84 60.32 -62.83
C THR A 248 55.15 61.72 -62.33
N VAL A 249 54.45 62.74 -62.84
CA VAL A 249 54.55 64.10 -62.29
C VAL A 249 53.52 64.21 -61.15
N PRO A 250 53.93 64.36 -59.89
CA PRO A 250 53.00 64.56 -58.80
C PRO A 250 52.34 65.93 -58.93
N HIS A 251 51.02 65.99 -58.73
CA HIS A 251 50.29 67.25 -58.76
C HIS A 251 50.68 68.13 -57.56
N VAL A 252 51.27 69.29 -57.83
CA VAL A 252 51.54 70.33 -56.82
C VAL A 252 50.38 71.32 -56.82
N PRO A 253 49.62 71.47 -55.73
CA PRO A 253 48.44 72.35 -55.70
C PRO A 253 48.86 73.83 -55.63
N ALA A 254 48.19 74.69 -56.39
CA ALA A 254 48.43 76.14 -56.35
C ALA A 254 47.61 76.84 -55.23
N PRO A 255 48.06 77.99 -54.67
CA PRO A 255 47.41 78.64 -53.51
C PRO A 255 45.96 79.10 -53.73
N ASN A 256 45.55 79.28 -54.99
CA ASN A 256 44.19 79.71 -55.37
C ASN A 256 43.39 78.61 -56.08
N GLU A 257 43.91 77.39 -56.06
CA GLU A 257 43.21 76.24 -56.59
C GLU A 257 42.17 75.83 -55.56
N ARG A 258 40.93 76.28 -55.77
CA ARG A 258 39.79 75.76 -55.03
C ARG A 258 39.82 74.27 -55.25
N VAL A 259 40.13 73.51 -54.21
CA VAL A 259 40.09 72.05 -54.23
C VAL A 259 38.79 71.70 -54.91
N LYS A 260 38.87 71.28 -56.18
CA LYS A 260 37.73 70.73 -56.87
C LYS A 260 37.51 69.47 -56.06
N LEU A 261 36.60 69.53 -55.09
CA LEU A 261 36.00 68.36 -54.46
C LEU A 261 35.30 67.61 -55.59
N SER A 262 36.11 67.00 -56.45
CA SER A 262 35.79 66.17 -57.59
C SER A 262 35.46 64.79 -57.06
N SER A 263 34.51 64.78 -56.13
CA SER A 263 33.90 63.62 -55.50
C SER A 263 32.75 64.19 -54.68
N ARG A 264 31.72 64.73 -55.35
CA ARG A 264 30.53 65.31 -54.70
C ARG A 264 29.98 64.30 -53.68
N PRO A 265 30.23 64.48 -52.36
CA PRO A 265 29.63 63.59 -51.38
C PRO A 265 28.15 63.92 -51.22
N TRP A 266 27.71 65.06 -51.75
CA TRP A 266 26.33 65.54 -51.65
C TRP A 266 25.31 64.58 -52.28
N PHE A 267 25.68 63.83 -53.32
CA PHE A 267 24.80 62.81 -53.89
C PHE A 267 24.70 61.56 -53.02
N ILE A 268 25.80 61.12 -52.40
CA ILE A 268 25.80 60.00 -51.44
C ILE A 268 25.02 60.40 -50.19
N VAL A 269 25.24 61.61 -49.68
CA VAL A 269 24.48 62.20 -48.58
C VAL A 269 23.00 62.29 -48.94
N SER A 270 22.65 62.73 -50.16
CA SER A 270 21.26 62.81 -50.64
C SER A 270 20.58 61.44 -50.67
N LEU A 271 21.28 60.38 -51.09
CA LEU A 271 20.74 59.02 -51.13
C LEU A 271 20.52 58.47 -49.72
N ILE A 272 21.47 58.68 -48.81
CA ILE A 272 21.36 58.29 -47.39
C ILE A 272 20.20 59.04 -46.72
N THR A 273 20.05 60.34 -46.99
CA THR A 273 18.92 61.12 -46.47
C THR A 273 17.58 60.64 -47.02
N LEU A 274 17.51 60.27 -48.30
CA LEU A 274 16.29 59.72 -48.90
C LEU A 274 15.89 58.38 -48.26
N ILE A 275 16.85 57.51 -47.99
CA ILE A 275 16.62 56.24 -47.27
C ILE A 275 16.16 56.50 -45.84
N CYS A 276 16.77 57.44 -45.11
CA CYS A 276 16.30 57.83 -43.78
C CYS A 276 14.86 58.38 -43.79
N ILE A 277 14.52 59.23 -44.76
CA ILE A 277 13.17 59.79 -44.92
C ILE A 277 12.15 58.68 -45.19
N LEU A 278 12.49 57.71 -46.05
CA LEU A 278 11.61 56.57 -46.34
C LEU A 278 11.35 55.71 -45.07
N TYR A 279 12.38 55.50 -44.25
CA TYR A 279 12.23 54.77 -42.99
C TYR A 279 11.36 55.50 -41.97
N VAL A 280 11.53 56.82 -41.84
CA VAL A 280 10.69 57.65 -40.95
C VAL A 280 9.23 57.63 -41.42
N LEU A 281 8.99 57.67 -42.73
CA LEU A 281 7.64 57.59 -43.30
C LEU A 281 6.98 56.24 -43.03
N ILE A 282 7.72 55.13 -43.16
CA ILE A 282 7.23 53.78 -42.82
C ILE A 282 6.91 53.66 -41.32
N TYR A 283 7.76 54.21 -40.45
CA TYR A 283 7.50 54.24 -39.01
C TYR A 283 6.25 55.06 -38.66
N PHE A 284 6.06 56.21 -39.31
CA PHE A 284 4.88 57.05 -39.13
C PHE A 284 3.60 56.35 -39.58
N VAL A 285 3.63 55.63 -40.71
CA VAL A 285 2.49 54.81 -41.17
C VAL A 285 2.17 53.70 -40.16
N LYS A 286 3.19 53.07 -39.55
CA LYS A 286 3.01 52.09 -38.47
C LYS A 286 2.36 52.72 -37.23
N SER A 287 2.85 53.87 -36.76
CA SER A 287 2.27 54.51 -35.57
C SER A 287 0.82 54.90 -35.80
N GLN A 288 0.46 55.31 -37.03
CA GLN A 288 -0.93 55.59 -37.38
C GLN A 288 -1.79 54.32 -37.42
N MET A 289 -1.26 53.20 -37.93
CA MET A 289 -1.99 51.92 -37.90
C MET A 289 -2.16 51.35 -36.49
N GLU A 290 -1.15 51.49 -35.61
CA GLU A 290 -1.25 51.10 -34.19
C GLU A 290 -2.20 52.03 -33.41
N ALA A 291 -2.21 53.33 -33.71
CA ALA A 291 -3.16 54.28 -33.12
C ALA A 291 -4.61 54.02 -33.56
N VAL A 292 -4.83 53.59 -34.80
CA VAL A 292 -6.16 53.20 -35.32
C VAL A 292 -6.60 51.82 -34.82
N GLY A 293 -5.65 50.90 -34.57
CA GLY A 293 -5.92 49.57 -34.02
C GLY A 293 -6.12 49.52 -32.50
N GLY A 294 -5.82 50.60 -31.76
CA GLY A 294 -5.95 50.67 -30.30
C GLY A 294 -7.28 51.22 -29.77
N VAL A 295 -8.27 51.46 -30.63
CA VAL A 295 -9.60 52.01 -30.26
C VAL A 295 -10.74 51.02 -30.55
N ALA A 296 -10.46 49.73 -30.70
CA ALA A 296 -11.50 48.69 -30.83
C ALA A 296 -11.25 47.51 -29.88
#